data_AF-A0A1F8GRN6-F1
#
_entry.id   AF-A0A1F8GRN6-F1
#
_cell.length_a   1.000
_cell.length_b   1.000
_cell.length_c   1.000
_cell.angle_alpha   90.00
_cell.angle_beta   90.00
_cell.angle_gamma   90.00
#
_symmetry.space_group_name_H-M   'P 1'
#
loop_
_entity.id
_entity.type
_entity.pdbx_description
1 polymer ?
#
loop_
_entity_poly.entity_id
_entity_poly.type
_entity_poly.pdbx_seq_one_letter_code
_entity_poly.pdbx_strand_id
1 'polypeptide(L)'
;MKKKIGIIIVLFMVSVAAGSYFNLINPTKWVSISYNKGRATAGDTVLSFQPSTSSPLINEEFSVSINIDAGVKNLTGVELHIHFPAVTLQPISLIKGSYMPIELVGPSISGDDASMTLIASPDAPKTGSGTLAVLTMKAISTTGSPAQISFSPSTLVLDRDSDVNVLNSAQPITITVRTVTPTPTATPTATTSVTPTTTPTATAIPTATPTPIATPTATVISGGGGGGGGGGGYVSTPIPTKTPTPSPSTSPTPTVTPIPSGTPESKTVSTGLVRFSDDPKVFEVLVGNKLNWIPTLSVFNQLGFSWSQVKILSPSARSSYIRAKLMRAQNDSKTYYITEGGLKRWMNNSEVFLSYGNKWSDVVVVSPLEINAIADNNLIRGPNDTKIYKLEIQNNSVIKRWIKTVDAFSRNGFKWNQIAPVNTTELNAYPLGANIE
;
A
#
# COMPACT_ATOMS: atom_id res chain seq x y z
N MET A 1 19.15 15.43 48.04
CA MET A 1 20.24 14.43 47.88
C MET A 1 20.18 13.84 46.47
N LYS A 2 21.19 14.10 45.64
CA LYS A 2 21.30 13.51 44.29
C LYS A 2 21.82 12.08 44.42
N LYS A 3 20.97 11.08 44.23
CA LYS A 3 21.44 9.69 44.01
C LYS A 3 21.64 9.50 42.52
N LYS A 4 22.87 9.17 42.12
CA LYS A 4 23.17 8.64 40.79
C LYS A 4 22.63 7.21 40.73
N ILE A 5 21.66 6.95 39.87
CA ILE A 5 21.22 5.60 39.53
C ILE A 5 21.26 5.54 38.02
N GLY A 6 22.16 4.70 37.49
CA GLY A 6 22.25 4.44 36.07
C GLY A 6 20.99 3.71 35.61
N ILE A 7 20.40 4.16 34.51
CA ILE A 7 19.33 3.41 33.84
C ILE A 7 19.98 2.23 33.13
N ILE A 8 19.64 1.02 33.58
CA ILE A 8 19.85 -0.21 32.83
C ILE A 8 18.86 -0.17 31.67
N ILE A 9 19.37 0.04 30.45
CA ILE A 9 18.64 -0.34 29.24
C ILE A 9 18.66 -1.86 29.22
N VAL A 10 17.50 -2.48 29.47
CA VAL A 10 17.34 -3.93 29.27
C VAL A 10 17.31 -4.18 27.76
N LEU A 11 18.51 -4.33 27.20
CA LEU A 11 18.75 -4.98 25.92
C LEU A 11 18.49 -6.47 26.13
N PHE A 12 17.46 -7.01 25.49
CA PHE A 12 17.26 -8.45 25.42
C PHE A 12 18.34 -9.03 24.49
N MET A 13 19.37 -9.62 25.08
CA MET A 13 20.32 -10.51 24.41
C MET A 13 19.65 -11.87 24.20
N VAL A 14 19.48 -12.28 22.95
CA VAL A 14 19.43 -13.71 22.62
C VAL A 14 20.88 -14.18 22.53
N SER A 15 21.31 -14.91 23.55
CA SER A 15 22.61 -15.56 23.61
C SER A 15 22.67 -16.71 22.59
N VAL A 16 23.54 -16.57 21.58
CA VAL A 16 24.22 -17.73 20.97
C VAL A 16 25.71 -17.48 21.12
N ALA A 17 26.36 -18.38 21.83
CA ALA A 17 27.79 -18.37 22.09
C ALA A 17 28.60 -18.43 20.79
N ALA A 18 29.50 -17.47 20.59
CA ALA A 18 30.88 -17.67 20.15
C ALA A 18 31.57 -16.31 19.86
N GLY A 19 32.55 -15.96 20.69
CA GLY A 19 33.82 -15.37 20.24
C GLY A 19 33.85 -13.98 19.60
N SER A 20 34.18 -13.00 20.45
CA SER A 20 35.30 -12.03 20.27
C SER A 20 35.10 -10.69 19.52
N TYR A 21 35.50 -9.64 20.26
CA TYR A 21 36.05 -8.32 19.87
C TYR A 21 35.18 -7.28 19.15
N PHE A 22 34.78 -6.22 19.86
CA PHE A 22 34.78 -4.85 19.32
C PHE A 22 35.28 -3.82 20.36
N ASN A 23 36.22 -3.00 19.90
CA ASN A 23 36.99 -2.00 20.64
C ASN A 23 36.18 -0.73 20.99
N LEU A 24 36.59 -0.09 22.10
CA LEU A 24 36.12 1.21 22.62
C LEU A 24 36.24 2.36 21.62
N ILE A 25 35.22 3.23 21.57
CA ILE A 25 35.38 4.68 21.31
C ILE A 25 34.48 5.45 22.31
N ASN A 26 35.05 6.49 22.93
CA ASN A 26 34.64 7.16 24.18
C ASN A 26 33.26 7.87 24.20
N PRO A 27 32.59 7.97 25.37
CA PRO A 27 31.31 8.65 25.53
C PRO A 27 31.44 9.99 26.32
N THR A 28 31.13 11.14 25.73
CA THR A 28 30.74 12.32 26.54
C THR A 28 29.91 13.35 25.76
N LYS A 29 28.58 13.29 25.93
CA LYS A 29 27.74 14.46 26.24
C LYS A 29 26.42 13.94 26.83
N TRP A 30 26.23 14.22 28.12
CA TRP A 30 25.06 13.80 28.87
C TRP A 30 24.01 14.91 28.78
N VAL A 31 22.81 14.58 28.29
CA VAL A 31 21.63 15.43 28.43
C VAL A 31 21.04 15.16 29.82
N SER A 32 20.97 16.19 30.67
CA SER A 32 20.31 16.10 31.96
C SER A 32 18.82 16.43 31.82
N ILE A 33 17.96 15.42 31.93
CA ILE A 33 16.50 15.60 32.04
C ILE A 33 16.13 15.60 33.53
N SER A 34 15.45 16.64 33.99
CA SER A 34 14.85 16.69 35.32
C SER A 34 13.41 16.18 35.23
N TYR A 35 13.06 15.11 35.95
CA TYR A 35 11.69 14.61 36.05
C TYR A 35 11.04 15.10 37.34
N ASN A 36 9.85 15.70 37.22
CA ASN A 36 8.98 15.95 38.37
C ASN A 36 8.22 14.65 38.69
N LYS A 37 8.48 14.03 39.84
CA LYS A 37 7.71 12.86 40.31
C LYS A 37 6.32 13.30 40.80
N GLY A 38 5.31 13.18 39.95
CA GLY A 38 3.91 13.06 40.38
C GLY A 38 3.50 11.59 40.34
N ARG A 39 2.93 11.04 41.41
CA ARG A 39 2.27 9.72 41.35
C ARG A 39 0.98 9.88 40.55
N ALA A 40 0.89 9.31 39.35
CA ALA A 40 -0.38 9.17 38.63
C ALA A 40 -1.26 8.12 39.33
N THR A 41 -2.54 8.43 39.54
CA THR A 41 -3.57 7.47 40.01
C THR A 41 -3.98 6.57 38.83
N ALA A 42 -3.98 5.24 38.97
CA ALA A 42 -4.59 4.34 37.99
C ALA A 42 -6.09 4.63 37.91
N GLY A 43 -6.69 4.78 36.72
CA GLY A 43 -8.15 4.99 36.69
C GLY A 43 -8.89 5.40 35.42
N ASP A 44 -8.27 5.88 34.33
CA ASP A 44 -9.08 6.54 33.28
C ASP A 44 -8.96 5.95 31.87
N THR A 45 -7.91 5.21 31.55
CA THR A 45 -7.69 4.77 30.18
C THR A 45 -8.51 3.52 29.85
N VAL A 46 -9.30 3.59 28.79
CA VAL A 46 -10.19 2.51 28.35
C VAL A 46 -9.81 2.06 26.94
N LEU A 47 -9.67 0.76 26.74
CA LEU A 47 -9.63 0.14 25.42
C LEU A 47 -11.00 -0.47 25.09
N SER A 48 -11.45 -0.33 23.85
CA SER A 48 -12.71 -0.93 23.42
C SER A 48 -12.69 -1.31 21.95
N PHE A 49 -13.48 -2.33 21.61
CA PHE A 49 -13.79 -2.67 20.23
C PHE A 49 -15.09 -1.97 19.80
N GLN A 50 -15.14 -1.50 18.55
CA GLN A 50 -16.34 -0.95 17.93
C GLN A 50 -16.60 -1.60 16.57
N PRO A 51 -17.80 -2.17 16.34
CA PRO A 51 -18.94 -2.28 17.27
C PRO A 51 -18.65 -3.21 18.47
N SER A 52 -19.48 -3.19 19.52
CA SER A 52 -19.36 -4.09 20.68
C SER A 52 -19.96 -5.48 20.44
N THR A 53 -20.74 -5.63 19.36
CA THR A 53 -21.26 -6.90 18.85
C THR A 53 -21.24 -6.92 17.33
N SER A 54 -20.99 -8.08 16.72
CA SER A 54 -21.12 -8.29 15.28
C SER A 54 -21.73 -9.65 14.98
N SER A 55 -22.47 -9.77 13.87
CA SER A 55 -23.13 -11.01 13.47
C SER A 55 -22.90 -11.39 12.00
N PRO A 56 -21.64 -11.63 11.58
CA PRO A 56 -21.30 -11.96 10.21
C PRO A 56 -21.86 -13.34 9.81
N LEU A 57 -22.20 -13.50 8.53
CA LEU A 57 -22.43 -14.80 7.92
C LEU A 57 -21.11 -15.59 7.83
N ILE A 58 -21.19 -16.92 7.81
CA ILE A 58 -20.02 -17.74 7.51
C ILE A 58 -19.42 -17.33 6.15
N ASN A 59 -18.11 -17.21 6.12
CA ASN A 59 -17.28 -16.66 5.04
C ASN A 59 -17.40 -15.14 4.80
N GLU A 60 -18.15 -14.41 5.62
CA GLU A 60 -18.22 -12.95 5.53
C GLU A 60 -16.99 -12.31 6.21
N GLU A 61 -16.43 -11.30 5.53
CA GLU A 61 -15.41 -10.43 6.09
C GLU A 61 -16.06 -9.27 6.83
N PHE A 62 -15.53 -8.93 8.00
CA PHE A 62 -15.98 -7.81 8.81
C PHE A 62 -14.79 -7.09 9.42
N SER A 63 -14.97 -5.81 9.75
CA SER A 63 -13.93 -4.99 10.38
C SER A 63 -14.38 -4.50 11.76
N VAL A 64 -13.44 -4.47 12.69
CA VAL A 64 -13.62 -4.00 14.06
C VAL A 64 -12.57 -2.93 14.34
N SER A 65 -13.02 -1.76 14.75
CA SER A 65 -12.13 -0.69 15.19
C SER A 65 -11.71 -0.92 16.64
N ILE A 66 -10.42 -0.78 16.93
CA ILE A 66 -9.87 -0.77 18.28
C ILE A 66 -9.69 0.68 18.68
N ASN A 67 -10.47 1.12 19.67
CA ASN A 67 -10.47 2.49 20.15
C ASN A 67 -9.78 2.56 21.51
N ILE A 68 -9.20 3.72 21.79
CA ILE A 68 -8.70 4.11 23.11
C ILE A 68 -9.36 5.41 23.54
N ASP A 69 -9.66 5.52 24.82
CA ASP A 69 -9.94 6.77 25.49
C ASP A 69 -8.86 6.99 26.55
N ALA A 70 -8.04 8.04 26.42
CA ALA A 70 -7.02 8.35 27.40
C ALA A 70 -7.59 8.87 28.73
N GLY A 71 -8.85 9.32 28.75
CA GLY A 71 -9.39 10.09 29.86
C GLY A 71 -8.53 11.31 30.14
N VAL A 72 -8.01 11.44 31.37
CA VAL A 72 -7.12 12.54 31.77
C VAL A 72 -5.62 12.23 31.57
N LYS A 73 -5.27 11.09 30.95
CA LYS A 73 -3.88 10.67 30.74
C LYS A 73 -3.24 11.30 29.50
N ASN A 74 -1.92 11.36 29.52
CA ASN A 74 -1.05 11.86 28.46
C ASN A 74 -0.27 10.65 27.88
N LEU A 75 -0.90 9.93 26.96
CA LEU A 75 -0.40 8.65 26.49
C LEU A 75 0.83 8.81 25.58
N THR A 76 1.84 7.98 25.82
CA THR A 76 3.09 7.96 25.05
C THR A 76 3.29 6.65 24.30
N GLY A 77 2.57 5.58 24.66
CA GLY A 77 2.63 4.34 23.92
C GLY A 77 1.57 3.32 24.31
N VAL A 78 1.35 2.36 23.42
CA VAL A 78 0.50 1.19 23.62
C VAL A 78 1.23 -0.02 23.05
N GLU A 79 1.45 -1.03 23.88
CA GLU A 79 1.77 -2.37 23.44
C GLU A 79 0.47 -3.17 23.42
N LEU A 80 -0.09 -3.35 22.22
CA LEU A 80 -1.40 -3.93 22.01
C LEU A 80 -1.28 -5.43 21.80
N HIS A 81 -2.03 -6.23 22.55
CA HIS A 81 -2.16 -7.67 22.38
C HIS A 81 -3.65 -8.06 22.37
N ILE A 82 -4.08 -8.75 21.32
CA ILE A 82 -5.47 -9.12 21.05
C ILE A 82 -5.55 -10.63 20.93
N HIS A 83 -6.53 -11.22 21.59
CA HIS A 83 -6.85 -12.64 21.52
C HIS A 83 -8.19 -12.86 20.81
N PHE A 84 -8.25 -13.85 19.91
CA PHE A 84 -9.45 -14.29 19.20
C PHE A 84 -9.38 -15.81 18.92
N PRO A 85 -10.51 -16.52 18.85
CA PRO A 85 -10.51 -17.94 18.55
C PRO A 85 -10.33 -18.20 17.04
N ALA A 86 -9.16 -18.66 16.60
CA ALA A 86 -8.84 -18.92 15.19
C ALA A 86 -9.65 -20.06 14.59
N VAL A 87 -10.27 -20.91 15.42
CA VAL A 87 -11.22 -21.94 14.97
C VAL A 87 -12.52 -21.35 14.42
N THR A 88 -12.92 -20.18 14.92
CA THR A 88 -14.17 -19.50 14.56
C THR A 88 -13.91 -18.33 13.61
N LEU A 89 -12.80 -17.61 13.81
CA LEU A 89 -12.48 -16.35 13.14
C LEU A 89 -11.09 -16.41 12.52
N GLN A 90 -10.99 -16.10 11.23
CA GLN A 90 -9.70 -15.98 10.55
C GLN A 90 -9.26 -14.51 10.53
N PRO A 91 -8.10 -14.16 11.10
CA PRO A 91 -7.57 -12.81 11.00
C PRO A 91 -7.09 -12.52 9.57
N ILE A 92 -7.50 -11.38 9.03
CA ILE A 92 -7.08 -10.90 7.70
C ILE A 92 -6.01 -9.83 7.86
N SER A 93 -6.23 -8.80 8.67
CA SER A 93 -5.27 -7.71 8.83
C SER A 93 -5.46 -6.98 10.15
N LEU A 94 -4.35 -6.41 10.65
CA LEU A 94 -4.33 -5.44 11.74
C LEU A 94 -3.59 -4.21 11.24
N ILE A 95 -4.28 -3.08 11.15
CA ILE A 95 -3.75 -1.83 10.57
C ILE A 95 -3.75 -0.74 11.64
N LYS A 96 -2.64 -0.01 11.77
CA LYS A 96 -2.54 1.15 12.67
C LYS A 96 -3.60 2.22 12.32
N GLY A 97 -4.31 2.69 13.33
CA GLY A 97 -5.22 3.82 13.26
C GLY A 97 -4.51 5.19 13.34
N SER A 98 -5.29 6.25 13.49
CA SER A 98 -4.77 7.63 13.50
C SER A 98 -4.39 8.12 14.89
N TYR A 99 -4.83 7.44 15.97
CA TYR A 99 -4.61 7.92 17.33
C TYR A 99 -3.13 7.97 17.70
N MET A 100 -2.36 6.90 17.44
CA MET A 100 -0.91 6.91 17.64
C MET A 100 -0.16 7.20 16.34
N PRO A 101 0.79 8.15 16.34
CA PRO A 101 1.47 8.59 15.11
C PRO A 101 2.53 7.61 14.61
N ILE A 102 3.17 6.85 15.48
CA ILE A 102 4.34 6.01 15.14
C ILE A 102 4.01 4.55 15.43
N GLU A 103 4.31 3.69 14.45
CA GLU A 103 4.40 2.24 14.63
C GLU A 103 5.84 1.91 15.02
N LEU A 104 6.06 1.48 16.27
CA LEU A 104 7.38 1.09 16.75
C LEU A 104 7.68 -0.37 16.38
N VAL A 105 6.69 -1.23 16.60
CA VAL A 105 6.71 -2.63 16.15
C VAL A 105 5.42 -2.87 15.39
N GLY A 106 5.57 -3.36 14.15
CA GLY A 106 4.45 -3.59 13.26
C GLY A 106 3.51 -4.71 13.71
N PRO A 107 2.37 -4.85 13.02
CA PRO A 107 1.40 -5.89 13.32
C PRO A 107 2.03 -7.27 13.13
N SER A 108 1.85 -8.12 14.13
CA SER A 108 2.14 -9.55 14.09
C SER A 108 0.85 -10.30 14.35
N ILE A 109 0.57 -11.32 13.55
CA ILE A 109 -0.60 -12.18 13.69
C ILE A 109 -0.09 -13.62 13.68
N SER A 110 -0.41 -14.37 14.73
CA SER A 110 0.02 -15.76 14.86
C SER A 110 -1.00 -16.56 15.66
N GLY A 111 -1.57 -17.58 15.03
CA GLY A 111 -2.59 -18.43 15.67
C GLY A 111 -3.80 -17.62 16.12
N ASP A 112 -4.08 -17.68 17.42
CA ASP A 112 -5.21 -17.04 18.10
C ASP A 112 -4.90 -15.58 18.54
N ASP A 113 -3.70 -15.07 18.26
CA ASP A 113 -3.25 -13.78 18.80
C ASP A 113 -2.80 -12.82 17.69
N ALA A 114 -3.02 -11.53 17.95
CA ALA A 114 -2.46 -10.43 17.17
C ALA A 114 -1.86 -9.35 18.09
N SER A 115 -0.74 -8.76 17.70
CA SER A 115 -0.05 -7.76 18.50
C SER A 115 0.54 -6.64 17.66
N MET A 116 0.71 -5.45 18.24
CA MET A 116 1.51 -4.36 17.66
C MET A 116 1.97 -3.37 18.74
N THR A 117 3.02 -2.60 18.48
CA THR A 117 3.49 -1.56 19.40
C THR A 117 3.43 -0.18 18.75
N LEU A 118 2.67 0.72 19.36
CA LEU A 118 2.42 2.07 18.87
C LEU A 118 2.93 3.10 19.88
N ILE A 119 3.54 4.18 19.40
CA ILE A 119 4.09 5.23 20.27
C ILE A 119 3.76 6.64 19.78
N ALA A 120 3.88 7.60 20.69
CA ALA A 120 3.89 9.03 20.46
C ALA A 120 5.15 9.63 21.11
N SER A 121 5.58 10.81 20.62
CA SER A 121 6.71 11.50 21.23
C SER A 121 6.37 11.89 22.68
N PRO A 122 7.29 11.72 23.65
CA PRO A 122 7.09 12.21 25.01
C PRO A 122 6.83 13.71 25.09
N ASP A 123 7.32 14.49 24.11
CA ASP A 123 7.09 15.93 24.01
C ASP A 123 5.74 16.29 23.39
N ALA A 124 5.06 15.31 22.78
CA ALA A 124 3.73 15.45 22.18
C ALA A 124 2.86 14.21 22.51
N PRO A 125 2.54 13.98 23.80
CA PRO A 125 1.70 12.85 24.21
C PRO A 125 0.29 12.99 23.63
N LYS A 126 -0.42 11.85 23.53
CA LYS A 126 -1.78 11.80 23.01
C LYS A 126 -2.79 11.81 24.16
N THR A 127 -3.82 12.62 23.99
CA THR A 127 -4.93 12.81 24.93
C THR A 127 -6.25 12.57 24.21
N GLY A 128 -7.35 12.48 24.97
CA GLY A 128 -8.68 12.24 24.42
C GLY A 128 -8.82 10.84 23.81
N SER A 129 -9.84 10.67 22.98
CA SER A 129 -10.20 9.38 22.39
C SER A 129 -9.88 9.27 20.90
N GLY A 130 -9.66 8.05 20.40
CA GLY A 130 -9.63 7.76 18.97
C GLY A 130 -9.26 6.32 18.63
N THR A 131 -9.13 6.06 17.34
CA THR A 131 -8.86 4.72 16.82
C THR A 131 -7.36 4.40 16.84
N LEU A 132 -6.97 3.40 17.63
CA LEU A 132 -5.61 2.87 17.70
C LEU A 132 -5.26 1.98 16.52
N ALA A 133 -6.20 1.12 16.13
CA ALA A 133 -6.01 0.14 15.06
C ALA A 133 -7.36 -0.34 14.51
N VAL A 134 -7.34 -0.97 13.34
CA VAL A 134 -8.49 -1.65 12.75
C VAL A 134 -8.10 -3.09 12.48
N LEU A 135 -8.90 -4.02 13.00
CA LEU A 135 -8.77 -5.45 12.82
C LEU A 135 -9.82 -5.94 11.81
N THR A 136 -9.40 -6.50 10.69
CA THR A 136 -10.28 -7.14 9.71
C THR A 136 -10.19 -8.64 9.87
N MET A 137 -11.36 -9.30 9.94
CA MET A 137 -11.50 -10.74 10.19
C MET A 137 -12.49 -11.35 9.20
N LYS A 138 -12.41 -12.66 9.00
CA LYS A 138 -13.43 -13.45 8.31
C LYS A 138 -14.04 -14.47 9.27
N ALA A 139 -15.36 -14.57 9.32
CA ALA A 139 -16.00 -15.66 10.05
C ALA A 139 -15.86 -16.96 9.24
N ILE A 140 -15.28 -18.02 9.81
CA ILE A 140 -14.97 -19.26 9.06
C ILE A 140 -15.68 -20.49 9.59
N SER A 141 -16.23 -20.43 10.80
CA SER A 141 -16.96 -21.55 11.41
C SER A 141 -18.02 -21.05 12.40
N THR A 142 -19.06 -21.84 12.63
CA THR A 142 -20.00 -21.64 13.74
C THR A 142 -19.55 -22.34 15.02
N THR A 143 -18.54 -23.22 14.96
CA THR A 143 -17.95 -23.86 16.13
C THR A 143 -17.35 -22.81 17.05
N GLY A 144 -17.76 -22.79 18.32
CA GLY A 144 -17.31 -21.79 19.29
C GLY A 144 -18.02 -20.43 19.21
N SER A 145 -19.10 -20.31 18.43
CA SER A 145 -19.97 -19.12 18.41
C SER A 145 -20.97 -19.14 19.58
N PRO A 146 -21.19 -18.04 20.32
CA PRO A 146 -20.57 -16.72 20.13
C PRO A 146 -19.10 -16.69 20.53
N ALA A 147 -18.26 -16.15 19.64
CA ALA A 147 -16.84 -15.95 19.88
C ALA A 147 -16.58 -14.60 20.55
N GLN A 148 -15.48 -14.50 21.32
CA GLN A 148 -15.00 -13.24 21.88
C GLN A 148 -13.69 -12.83 21.20
N ILE A 149 -13.59 -11.56 20.81
CA ILE A 149 -12.28 -10.93 20.57
C ILE A 149 -12.01 -10.02 21.77
N SER A 150 -10.86 -10.18 22.39
CA SER A 150 -10.54 -9.55 23.68
C SER A 150 -9.11 -9.04 23.73
N PHE A 151 -8.83 -8.14 24.66
CA PHE A 151 -7.47 -7.66 24.93
C PHE A 151 -6.77 -8.63 25.89
N SER A 152 -5.55 -9.05 25.56
CA SER A 152 -4.75 -9.90 26.44
C SER A 152 -4.27 -9.11 27.68
N PRO A 153 -4.09 -9.77 28.85
CA PRO A 153 -3.47 -9.16 30.03
C PRO A 153 -2.06 -8.60 29.80
N SER A 154 -1.37 -9.02 28.72
CA SER A 154 -0.07 -8.47 28.32
C SER A 154 -0.17 -7.08 27.65
N THR A 155 -1.38 -6.55 27.45
CA THR A 155 -1.57 -5.22 26.89
C THR A 155 -1.11 -4.14 27.86
N LEU A 156 -0.21 -3.27 27.41
CA LEU A 156 0.35 -2.17 28.19
C LEU A 156 -0.02 -0.83 27.56
N VAL A 157 -0.42 0.13 28.39
CA VAL A 157 -0.59 1.53 28.00
C VAL A 157 0.33 2.39 28.86
N LEU A 158 1.13 3.20 28.18
CA LEU A 158 2.15 4.06 28.78
C LEU A 158 1.67 5.51 28.80
N ASP A 159 1.91 6.18 29.91
CA ASP A 159 1.67 7.61 30.12
C ASP A 159 3.00 8.35 30.29
N ARG A 160 3.03 9.63 29.92
CA ARG A 160 4.24 10.47 29.96
C ARG A 160 4.86 10.55 31.34
N ASP A 161 4.05 10.62 32.39
CA ASP A 161 4.46 10.93 33.75
C ASP A 161 4.36 9.70 34.67
N SER A 162 4.20 8.50 34.10
CA SER A 162 3.99 7.24 34.81
C SER A 162 4.88 6.12 34.28
N ASP A 163 5.50 5.38 35.20
CA ASP A 163 6.27 4.17 34.90
C ASP A 163 5.43 2.87 35.04
N VAL A 164 4.11 3.00 35.29
CA VAL A 164 3.18 1.86 35.42
C VAL A 164 2.18 1.84 34.27
N ASN A 165 1.66 0.65 33.95
CA ASN A 165 0.55 0.48 33.00
C ASN A 165 -0.66 1.31 33.46
N VAL A 166 -1.11 2.23 32.64
CA VAL A 166 -2.26 3.10 32.94
C VAL A 166 -3.60 2.59 32.39
N LEU A 167 -3.60 1.42 31.74
CA LEU A 167 -4.83 0.77 31.28
C LEU A 167 -5.74 0.43 32.47
N ASN A 168 -6.94 1.02 32.49
CA ASN A 168 -7.90 0.82 33.56
C ASN A 168 -8.93 -0.27 33.21
N SER A 169 -9.46 -0.25 31.98
CA SER A 169 -10.42 -1.27 31.53
C SER A 169 -10.30 -1.54 30.04
N ALA A 170 -10.74 -2.73 29.65
CA ALA A 170 -10.67 -3.22 28.28
C ALA A 170 -11.99 -3.96 27.95
N GLN A 171 -12.74 -3.44 26.98
CA GLN A 171 -14.06 -3.96 26.61
C GLN A 171 -13.96 -4.88 25.39
N PRO A 172 -14.29 -6.17 25.51
CA PRO A 172 -14.24 -7.11 24.38
C PRO A 172 -15.41 -6.91 23.41
N ILE A 173 -15.34 -7.56 22.25
CA ILE A 173 -16.45 -7.66 21.27
C ILE A 173 -16.96 -9.09 21.20
N THR A 174 -18.29 -9.23 21.10
CA THR A 174 -18.96 -10.52 20.87
C THR A 174 -19.26 -10.72 19.38
N ILE A 175 -18.87 -11.86 18.82
CA ILE A 175 -19.12 -12.25 17.43
C ILE A 175 -20.07 -13.44 17.37
N THR A 176 -21.25 -13.25 16.79
CA THR A 176 -22.24 -14.32 16.57
C THR A 176 -22.25 -14.72 15.11
N VAL A 177 -21.52 -15.79 14.75
CA VAL A 177 -21.47 -16.29 13.38
C VAL A 177 -22.82 -16.90 12.99
N ARG A 178 -23.37 -16.45 11.87
CA ARG A 178 -24.66 -16.90 11.32
C ARG A 178 -24.48 -17.79 10.09
N THR A 179 -25.44 -18.66 9.86
CA THR A 179 -25.59 -19.38 8.59
C THR A 179 -26.80 -18.86 7.84
N VAL A 180 -26.81 -19.03 6.51
CA VAL A 180 -28.04 -18.86 5.74
C VAL A 180 -29.01 -19.97 6.15
N THR A 181 -30.11 -19.59 6.78
CA THR A 181 -31.21 -20.55 7.00
C THR A 181 -31.91 -20.70 5.64
N PRO A 182 -32.00 -21.91 5.07
CA PRO A 182 -32.77 -22.08 3.83
C PRO A 182 -34.22 -21.70 4.12
N THR A 183 -34.74 -20.72 3.40
CA THR A 183 -36.18 -20.42 3.40
C THR A 183 -36.89 -21.71 2.97
N PRO A 184 -37.84 -22.25 3.76
CA PRO A 184 -38.56 -23.44 3.35
C PRO A 184 -39.25 -23.16 2.02
N THR A 185 -38.85 -23.91 0.98
CA THR A 185 -39.57 -23.92 -0.30
C THR A 185 -41.01 -24.30 0.00
N ALA A 186 -41.97 -23.42 -0.33
CA ALA A 186 -43.38 -23.70 -0.14
C ALA A 186 -43.69 -25.07 -0.77
N THR A 187 -44.10 -26.04 0.05
CA THR A 187 -44.61 -27.31 -0.45
C THR A 187 -45.82 -26.97 -1.32
N PRO A 188 -45.84 -27.36 -2.61
CA PRO A 188 -47.00 -27.10 -3.45
C PRO A 188 -48.22 -27.75 -2.79
N THR A 189 -49.17 -26.93 -2.35
CA THR A 189 -50.47 -27.39 -1.87
C THR A 189 -51.12 -28.16 -3.02
N ALA A 190 -51.44 -29.44 -2.81
CA ALA A 190 -52.17 -30.23 -3.79
C ALA A 190 -53.52 -29.53 -4.09
N THR A 191 -53.63 -28.97 -5.29
CA THR A 191 -54.87 -28.36 -5.77
C THR A 191 -55.89 -29.48 -5.94
N THR A 192 -56.92 -29.51 -5.10
CA THR A 192 -58.09 -30.37 -5.33
C THR A 192 -58.74 -29.97 -6.65
N SER A 193 -58.86 -30.95 -7.55
CA SER A 193 -59.59 -30.85 -8.81
C SER A 193 -61.01 -30.33 -8.56
N VAL A 194 -61.30 -29.13 -9.05
CA VAL A 194 -62.67 -28.59 -9.10
C VAL A 194 -63.33 -29.03 -10.40
N THR A 195 -64.56 -29.52 -10.28
CA THR A 195 -65.50 -29.92 -11.32
C THR A 195 -65.71 -28.80 -12.35
N PRO A 196 -65.81 -29.11 -13.67
CA PRO A 196 -65.94 -28.10 -14.72
C PRO A 196 -67.24 -27.31 -14.56
N THR A 197 -67.13 -26.00 -14.43
CA THR A 197 -68.26 -25.06 -14.49
C THR A 197 -68.11 -24.20 -15.75
N THR A 198 -69.24 -23.97 -16.40
CA THR A 198 -69.42 -23.50 -17.78
C THR A 198 -68.71 -22.20 -18.14
N THR A 199 -68.14 -22.23 -19.35
CA THR A 199 -67.61 -21.15 -20.18
C THR A 199 -68.41 -19.85 -20.14
N PRO A 200 -67.80 -18.72 -19.75
CA PRO A 200 -68.28 -17.39 -20.13
C PRO A 200 -67.62 -16.92 -21.43
N THR A 201 -68.46 -16.33 -22.26
CA THR A 201 -68.24 -15.75 -23.60
C THR A 201 -67.09 -14.74 -23.67
N ALA A 202 -66.34 -14.80 -24.77
CA ALA A 202 -65.23 -13.90 -25.09
C ALA A 202 -65.69 -12.43 -25.15
N THR A 203 -64.98 -11.55 -24.43
CA THR A 203 -65.06 -10.10 -24.57
C THR A 203 -63.80 -9.61 -25.28
N ALA A 204 -63.98 -8.70 -26.23
CA ALA A 204 -63.01 -8.27 -27.23
C ALA A 204 -61.70 -7.68 -26.64
N ILE A 205 -60.60 -8.01 -27.32
CA ILE A 205 -59.24 -7.50 -27.09
C ILE A 205 -59.18 -6.03 -27.55
N PRO A 206 -58.78 -5.06 -26.71
CA PRO A 206 -58.38 -3.75 -27.20
C PRO A 206 -56.99 -3.82 -27.85
N THR A 207 -56.94 -3.36 -29.10
CA THR A 207 -55.80 -3.23 -29.99
C THR A 207 -54.66 -2.40 -29.38
N ALA A 208 -53.42 -2.87 -29.50
CA ALA A 208 -52.23 -2.17 -29.06
C ALA A 208 -52.03 -0.83 -29.79
N THR A 209 -51.81 0.23 -29.03
CA THR A 209 -51.40 1.55 -29.52
C THR A 209 -49.92 1.51 -29.93
N PRO A 210 -49.54 1.88 -31.17
CA PRO A 210 -48.14 1.92 -31.57
C PRO A 210 -47.39 3.10 -30.92
N THR A 211 -46.21 2.81 -30.41
CA THR A 211 -45.23 3.76 -29.86
C THR A 211 -44.67 4.67 -30.97
N PRO A 212 -44.62 6.01 -30.81
CA PRO A 212 -44.06 6.89 -31.83
C PRO A 212 -42.53 6.77 -31.91
N ILE A 213 -42.05 6.59 -33.15
CA ILE A 213 -40.64 6.62 -33.55
C ILE A 213 -40.16 8.07 -33.63
N ALA A 214 -38.99 8.36 -33.03
CA ALA A 214 -38.34 9.66 -33.09
C ALA A 214 -37.86 9.98 -34.52
N THR A 215 -38.19 11.20 -34.98
CA THR A 215 -37.82 11.77 -36.27
C THR A 215 -36.43 12.43 -36.20
N PRO A 216 -35.50 12.21 -37.15
CA PRO A 216 -34.26 12.96 -37.23
C PRO A 216 -34.47 14.34 -37.89
N THR A 217 -33.96 15.37 -37.23
CA THR A 217 -33.93 16.78 -37.67
C THR A 217 -32.93 16.96 -38.81
N ALA A 218 -33.40 17.46 -39.96
CA ALA A 218 -32.55 17.93 -41.06
C ALA A 218 -32.40 19.45 -41.01
N THR A 219 -31.15 19.93 -41.02
CA THR A 219 -30.81 21.36 -41.12
C THR A 219 -30.73 21.74 -42.60
N VAL A 220 -31.60 22.66 -43.04
CA VAL A 220 -31.53 23.30 -44.37
C VAL A 220 -31.12 24.75 -44.18
N ILE A 221 -30.01 25.16 -44.81
CA ILE A 221 -29.67 26.56 -45.02
C ILE A 221 -30.02 26.91 -46.46
N SER A 222 -30.83 27.96 -46.58
CA SER A 222 -31.47 28.49 -47.76
C SER A 222 -30.48 29.02 -48.81
N GLY A 223 -30.73 28.67 -50.07
CA GLY A 223 -30.27 29.41 -51.25
C GLY A 223 -31.45 30.09 -51.95
N GLY A 224 -31.24 31.33 -52.36
CA GLY A 224 -32.11 32.11 -53.24
C GLY A 224 -31.61 33.56 -53.24
N GLY A 225 -31.42 34.26 -54.36
CA GLY A 225 -31.58 33.95 -55.76
C GLY A 225 -31.18 35.18 -56.60
N GLY A 226 -30.82 34.94 -57.87
CA GLY A 226 -31.12 35.76 -59.05
C GLY A 226 -30.71 37.24 -59.15
N GLY A 227 -29.90 37.53 -60.18
CA GLY A 227 -30.29 38.49 -61.21
C GLY A 227 -29.40 39.73 -61.42
N GLY A 228 -29.04 39.98 -62.69
CA GLY A 228 -28.73 41.33 -63.21
C GLY A 228 -27.31 41.51 -63.74
N GLY A 229 -27.19 41.86 -65.04
CA GLY A 229 -25.92 42.03 -65.75
C GLY A 229 -25.35 43.45 -65.73
N GLY A 230 -24.28 43.66 -66.51
CA GLY A 230 -23.74 44.99 -66.81
C GLY A 230 -22.21 45.01 -66.90
N GLY A 231 -21.68 45.52 -68.01
CA GLY A 231 -20.26 45.51 -68.36
C GLY A 231 -19.31 46.33 -67.48
N GLY A 232 -18.02 46.24 -67.80
CA GLY A 232 -16.98 47.16 -67.32
C GLY A 232 -15.73 46.42 -66.83
N GLY A 233 -14.70 46.36 -67.68
CA GLY A 233 -13.41 45.79 -67.30
C GLY A 233 -12.57 46.75 -66.47
N TYR A 234 -11.73 46.21 -65.59
CA TYR A 234 -10.43 46.81 -65.23
C TYR A 234 -9.44 45.69 -64.88
N VAL A 235 -8.21 45.93 -65.33
CA VAL A 235 -7.00 45.10 -65.25
C VAL A 235 -6.48 45.05 -63.81
N SER A 236 -5.93 43.91 -63.35
CA SER A 236 -4.92 43.86 -62.27
C SER A 236 -4.16 42.52 -62.24
N THR A 237 -2.98 42.57 -62.86
CA THR A 237 -1.66 41.94 -62.58
C THR A 237 -1.52 40.75 -61.61
N PRO A 238 -0.85 39.64 -62.01
CA PRO A 238 -0.50 38.53 -61.11
C PRO A 238 0.79 38.80 -60.30
N ILE A 239 0.75 38.44 -59.00
CA ILE A 239 1.91 38.43 -58.08
C ILE A 239 2.65 37.07 -58.21
N PRO A 240 4.00 37.03 -58.32
CA PRO A 240 4.74 35.79 -58.50
C PRO A 240 4.93 34.99 -57.20
N THR A 241 4.68 33.69 -57.31
CA THR A 241 4.87 32.64 -56.31
C THR A 241 6.36 32.39 -56.03
N LYS A 242 6.77 32.39 -54.76
CA LYS A 242 8.13 31.99 -54.34
C LYS A 242 8.25 30.47 -54.26
N THR A 243 9.22 29.94 -54.99
CA THR A 243 9.68 28.54 -54.96
C THR A 243 10.37 28.21 -53.62
N PRO A 244 10.02 27.12 -52.92
CA PRO A 244 10.75 26.70 -51.72
C PRO A 244 12.07 25.99 -52.07
N THR A 245 13.14 26.44 -51.41
CA THR A 245 14.51 25.91 -51.43
C THR A 245 14.62 24.60 -50.65
N PRO A 246 15.42 23.60 -51.10
CA PRO A 246 15.58 22.32 -50.39
C PRO A 246 16.40 22.45 -49.10
N SER A 247 15.91 21.83 -48.03
CA SER A 247 16.56 21.74 -46.71
C SER A 247 17.64 20.65 -46.68
N PRO A 248 18.79 20.85 -46.00
CA PRO A 248 19.91 19.91 -46.01
C PRO A 248 19.69 18.67 -45.12
N SER A 249 20.37 17.61 -45.58
CA SER A 249 20.52 16.25 -45.05
C SER A 249 20.64 16.13 -43.52
N THR A 250 19.80 15.28 -42.92
CA THR A 250 19.91 14.87 -41.52
C THR A 250 20.88 13.69 -41.35
N SER A 251 21.89 13.93 -40.51
CA SER A 251 22.73 13.01 -39.73
C SER A 251 22.16 11.58 -39.51
N PRO A 252 23.00 10.53 -39.52
CA PRO A 252 22.55 9.14 -39.41
C PRO A 252 21.73 8.89 -38.13
N THR A 253 20.50 8.45 -38.33
CA THR A 253 19.56 7.98 -37.32
C THR A 253 20.21 6.92 -36.44
N PRO A 254 20.19 7.03 -35.10
CA PRO A 254 20.60 5.94 -34.23
C PRO A 254 19.70 4.74 -34.50
N THR A 255 20.31 3.59 -34.80
CA THR A 255 19.62 2.31 -34.97
C THR A 255 18.74 2.04 -33.75
N VAL A 256 17.44 2.23 -33.90
CA VAL A 256 16.44 1.85 -32.90
C VAL A 256 16.52 0.35 -32.80
N THR A 257 17.05 -0.15 -31.69
CA THR A 257 16.95 -1.57 -31.33
C THR A 257 15.46 -1.90 -31.29
N PRO A 258 15.00 -2.98 -31.96
CA PRO A 258 13.58 -3.23 -32.17
C PRO A 258 12.83 -3.25 -30.84
N ILE A 259 11.83 -2.37 -30.73
CA ILE A 259 10.78 -2.46 -29.72
C ILE A 259 10.08 -3.80 -29.96
N PRO A 260 10.01 -4.72 -28.98
CA PRO A 260 9.35 -5.99 -29.20
C PRO A 260 7.87 -5.77 -29.50
N SER A 261 7.48 -6.29 -30.66
CA SER A 261 6.13 -6.40 -31.19
C SER A 261 5.23 -7.24 -30.29
N GLY A 262 4.12 -6.66 -29.84
CA GLY A 262 2.77 -7.25 -29.71
C GLY A 262 2.53 -8.58 -28.99
N THR A 263 3.55 -9.24 -28.44
CA THR A 263 3.39 -10.52 -27.73
C THR A 263 3.10 -10.24 -26.26
N PRO A 264 1.97 -10.74 -25.70
CA PRO A 264 1.69 -10.60 -24.28
C PRO A 264 2.84 -11.18 -23.46
N GLU A 265 3.46 -10.37 -22.62
CA GLU A 265 4.55 -10.84 -21.79
C GLU A 265 4.00 -11.50 -20.53
N SER A 266 4.32 -12.78 -20.36
CA SER A 266 3.89 -13.56 -19.21
C SER A 266 4.76 -13.25 -17.99
N LYS A 267 4.12 -13.23 -16.81
CA LYS A 267 4.80 -13.17 -15.52
C LYS A 267 5.84 -14.29 -15.44
N THR A 268 6.99 -13.99 -14.85
CA THR A 268 8.07 -14.96 -14.61
C THR A 268 7.55 -16.10 -13.73
N VAL A 269 7.87 -17.34 -14.09
CA VAL A 269 7.33 -18.53 -13.43
C VAL A 269 7.75 -18.61 -11.96
N SER A 270 6.74 -18.80 -11.11
CA SER A 270 6.85 -19.09 -9.69
C SER A 270 7.21 -20.55 -9.44
N THR A 271 8.14 -20.82 -8.54
CA THR A 271 8.52 -22.17 -8.10
C THR A 271 8.22 -22.43 -6.62
N GLY A 272 7.76 -21.42 -5.89
CA GLY A 272 7.33 -21.56 -4.50
C GLY A 272 7.25 -20.24 -3.75
N LEU A 273 6.86 -20.32 -2.47
CA LEU A 273 6.81 -19.19 -1.56
C LEU A 273 7.69 -19.47 -0.36
N VAL A 274 8.47 -18.48 0.05
CA VAL A 274 9.34 -18.58 1.22
C VAL A 274 9.24 -17.35 2.11
N ARG A 275 9.50 -17.53 3.40
CA ARG A 275 9.88 -16.46 4.31
C ARG A 275 11.08 -16.91 5.13
N PHE A 276 11.87 -15.97 5.59
CA PHE A 276 13.00 -16.27 6.48
C PHE A 276 12.60 -16.02 7.93
N SER A 277 13.09 -16.81 8.87
CA SER A 277 12.66 -16.71 10.27
C SER A 277 13.04 -15.39 10.95
N ASP A 278 14.02 -14.65 10.40
CA ASP A 278 14.51 -13.35 10.88
C ASP A 278 13.91 -12.14 10.13
N ASP A 279 13.06 -12.37 9.13
CA ASP A 279 12.54 -11.33 8.24
C ASP A 279 11.03 -11.53 8.02
N PRO A 280 10.19 -10.54 8.35
CA PRO A 280 8.74 -10.65 8.17
C PRO A 280 8.32 -10.70 6.70
N LYS A 281 9.21 -10.38 5.75
CA LYS A 281 8.90 -10.37 4.32
C LYS A 281 8.65 -11.77 3.78
N VAL A 282 7.60 -11.87 2.97
CA VAL A 282 7.31 -13.05 2.14
C VAL A 282 7.87 -12.82 0.74
N PHE A 283 8.47 -13.85 0.19
CA PHE A 283 9.04 -13.83 -1.15
C PHE A 283 8.43 -14.95 -1.99
N GLU A 284 8.09 -14.60 -3.22
CA GLU A 284 7.95 -15.56 -4.28
C GLU A 284 9.34 -15.99 -4.76
N VAL A 285 9.56 -17.29 -4.83
CA VAL A 285 10.74 -17.88 -5.46
C VAL A 285 10.42 -18.03 -6.94
N LEU A 286 11.16 -17.32 -7.78
CA LEU A 286 11.07 -17.40 -9.22
C LEU A 286 12.12 -18.37 -9.75
N VAL A 287 11.92 -18.83 -11.00
CA VAL A 287 12.92 -19.63 -11.72
C VAL A 287 14.32 -18.98 -11.64
N GLY A 288 15.34 -19.80 -11.41
CA GLY A 288 16.72 -19.33 -11.17
C GLY A 288 17.00 -18.85 -9.74
N ASN A 289 16.21 -19.32 -8.75
CA ASN A 289 16.33 -18.98 -7.32
C ASN A 289 16.27 -17.46 -7.04
N LYS A 290 15.47 -16.73 -7.83
CA LYS A 290 15.29 -15.29 -7.60
C LYS A 290 14.17 -15.04 -6.59
N LEU A 291 14.44 -14.21 -5.58
CA LEU A 291 13.45 -13.79 -4.60
C LEU A 291 12.77 -12.50 -5.06
N ASN A 292 11.49 -12.62 -5.38
CA ASN A 292 10.59 -11.50 -5.62
C ASN A 292 9.84 -11.17 -4.33
N TRP A 293 10.03 -9.97 -3.80
CA TRP A 293 9.39 -9.55 -2.56
C TRP A 293 7.91 -9.22 -2.79
N ILE A 294 7.04 -9.80 -1.97
CA ILE A 294 5.60 -9.49 -1.97
C ILE A 294 5.35 -8.35 -0.97
N PRO A 295 5.08 -7.11 -1.43
CA PRO A 295 5.20 -5.93 -0.57
C PRO A 295 4.14 -5.80 0.50
N THR A 296 2.95 -6.35 0.23
CA THR A 296 1.80 -6.22 1.11
C THR A 296 1.01 -7.53 1.13
N LEU A 297 0.29 -7.75 2.23
CA LEU A 297 -0.64 -8.86 2.35
C LEU A 297 -1.78 -8.77 1.32
N SER A 298 -2.21 -7.56 0.94
CA SER A 298 -3.20 -7.37 -0.12
C SER A 298 -2.72 -7.95 -1.45
N VAL A 299 -1.45 -7.71 -1.82
CA VAL A 299 -0.87 -8.32 -3.04
C VAL A 299 -0.77 -9.82 -2.89
N PHE A 300 -0.31 -10.33 -1.75
CA PHE A 300 -0.24 -11.76 -1.47
C PHE A 300 -1.58 -12.47 -1.70
N ASN A 301 -2.67 -11.92 -1.14
CA ASN A 301 -4.01 -12.49 -1.27
C ASN A 301 -4.56 -12.36 -2.70
N GLN A 302 -4.37 -11.21 -3.35
CA GLN A 302 -4.85 -10.98 -4.73
C GLN A 302 -4.13 -11.86 -5.77
N LEU A 303 -2.89 -12.27 -5.48
CA LEU A 303 -2.17 -13.26 -6.27
C LEU A 303 -2.64 -14.70 -6.02
N GLY A 304 -3.58 -14.91 -5.09
CA GLY A 304 -4.11 -16.23 -4.74
C GLY A 304 -3.15 -17.08 -3.91
N PHE A 305 -2.12 -16.48 -3.33
CA PHE A 305 -1.19 -17.19 -2.46
C PHE A 305 -1.81 -17.51 -1.11
N SER A 306 -1.42 -18.64 -0.54
CA SER A 306 -1.84 -19.09 0.79
C SER A 306 -0.64 -19.23 1.70
N TRP A 307 -0.79 -18.85 2.97
CA TRP A 307 0.24 -19.04 3.99
C TRP A 307 0.65 -20.51 4.17
N SER A 308 -0.23 -21.46 3.87
CA SER A 308 0.10 -22.90 3.87
C SER A 308 1.15 -23.29 2.83
N GLN A 309 1.34 -22.48 1.79
CA GLN A 309 2.34 -22.68 0.75
C GLN A 309 3.69 -22.02 1.12
N VAL A 310 3.73 -21.17 2.15
CA VAL A 310 4.92 -20.41 2.52
C VAL A 310 5.85 -21.29 3.36
N LYS A 311 7.00 -21.63 2.79
CA LYS A 311 8.05 -22.36 3.51
C LYS A 311 8.88 -21.41 4.35
N ILE A 312 8.99 -21.69 5.65
CA ILE A 312 9.86 -20.94 6.56
C ILE A 312 11.28 -21.50 6.45
N LEU A 313 12.25 -20.63 6.18
CA LEU A 313 13.66 -20.97 6.05
C LEU A 313 14.51 -20.28 7.11
N SER A 314 15.65 -20.88 7.44
CA SER A 314 16.65 -20.24 8.31
C SER A 314 17.29 -19.03 7.61
N PRO A 315 17.82 -18.05 8.35
CA PRO A 315 18.48 -16.88 7.76
C PRO A 315 19.65 -17.25 6.84
N SER A 316 20.37 -18.33 7.18
CA SER A 316 21.50 -18.86 6.39
C SER A 316 21.09 -19.36 5.00
N ALA A 317 19.85 -19.82 4.80
CA ALA A 317 19.38 -20.27 3.50
C ALA A 317 19.29 -19.11 2.48
N ARG A 318 19.23 -17.86 2.94
CA ARG A 318 19.10 -16.67 2.09
C ARG A 318 20.26 -16.52 1.10
N SER A 319 21.46 -16.99 1.45
CA SER A 319 22.64 -16.91 0.56
C SER A 319 22.53 -17.77 -0.70
N SER A 320 21.61 -18.74 -0.73
CA SER A 320 21.34 -19.58 -1.91
C SER A 320 20.41 -18.91 -2.93
N TYR A 321 19.89 -17.72 -2.61
CA TYR A 321 18.94 -17.01 -3.43
C TYR A 321 19.50 -15.67 -3.92
N ILE A 322 19.04 -15.26 -5.10
CA ILE A 322 19.39 -13.99 -5.71
C ILE A 322 18.22 -13.03 -5.53
N ARG A 323 18.47 -11.82 -5.06
CA ARG A 323 17.41 -10.80 -4.96
C ARG A 323 16.96 -10.37 -6.37
N ALA A 324 15.65 -10.42 -6.64
CA ALA A 324 15.08 -9.85 -7.86
C ALA A 324 15.09 -8.31 -7.75
N LYS A 325 16.22 -7.69 -8.12
CA LYS A 325 16.41 -6.23 -8.00
C LYS A 325 15.95 -5.44 -9.23
N LEU A 326 15.60 -6.12 -10.32
CA LEU A 326 15.14 -5.52 -11.58
C LEU A 326 13.79 -6.12 -11.96
N MET A 327 12.76 -5.30 -12.04
CA MET A 327 11.39 -5.75 -12.28
C MET A 327 10.73 -4.93 -13.38
N ARG A 328 9.82 -5.57 -14.12
CA ARG A 328 8.94 -4.91 -15.09
C ARG A 328 7.54 -5.49 -14.98
N ALA A 329 6.53 -4.64 -15.11
CA ALA A 329 5.14 -5.12 -15.13
C ALA A 329 4.86 -5.84 -16.46
N GLN A 330 3.98 -6.84 -16.43
CA GLN A 330 3.47 -7.47 -17.66
C GLN A 330 2.93 -6.41 -18.61
N ASN A 331 3.38 -6.46 -19.87
CA ASN A 331 2.98 -5.52 -20.94
C ASN A 331 3.33 -4.04 -20.67
N ASP A 332 4.23 -3.76 -19.71
CA ASP A 332 4.81 -2.43 -19.51
C ASP A 332 6.22 -2.39 -20.13
N SER A 333 6.63 -1.22 -20.63
CA SER A 333 7.97 -0.96 -21.14
C SER A 333 8.91 -0.45 -20.03
N LYS A 334 8.37 0.04 -18.91
CA LYS A 334 9.18 0.58 -17.81
C LYS A 334 9.84 -0.53 -17.00
N THR A 335 11.16 -0.48 -16.94
CA THR A 335 11.96 -1.32 -16.03
C THR A 335 12.27 -0.54 -14.76
N TYR A 336 12.04 -1.17 -13.62
CA TYR A 336 12.28 -0.60 -12.30
C TYR A 336 13.43 -1.33 -11.61
N TYR A 337 14.28 -0.54 -10.95
CA TYR A 337 15.20 -1.05 -9.94
C TYR A 337 14.51 -1.03 -8.58
N ILE A 338 14.55 -2.14 -7.86
CA ILE A 338 14.07 -2.21 -6.48
C ILE A 338 15.25 -1.95 -5.56
N THR A 339 15.17 -0.92 -4.74
CA THR A 339 16.18 -0.54 -3.75
C THR A 339 16.16 -1.47 -2.55
N GLU A 340 17.26 -1.55 -1.81
CA GLU A 340 17.41 -2.37 -0.59
C GLU A 340 16.34 -2.03 0.45
N GLY A 341 15.89 -0.77 0.48
CA GLY A 341 14.79 -0.28 1.32
C GLY A 341 13.38 -0.69 0.86
N GLY A 342 13.25 -1.44 -0.24
CA GLY A 342 11.94 -1.87 -0.76
C GLY A 342 11.19 -0.78 -1.51
N LEU A 343 11.89 0.18 -2.12
CA LEU A 343 11.29 1.19 -2.98
C LEU A 343 11.61 0.92 -4.45
N LYS A 344 10.70 1.27 -5.38
CA LYS A 344 10.90 1.11 -6.83
C LYS A 344 11.40 2.41 -7.45
N ARG A 345 12.37 2.30 -8.34
CA ARG A 345 12.91 3.43 -9.09
C ARG A 345 12.87 3.14 -10.57
N TRP A 346 12.28 4.04 -11.35
CA TRP A 346 12.22 3.88 -12.80
C TRP A 346 13.59 4.10 -13.44
N MET A 347 14.04 3.11 -14.19
CA MET A 347 15.24 3.17 -15.02
C MET A 347 14.86 3.67 -16.42
N ASN A 348 14.78 4.99 -16.58
CA ASN A 348 14.31 5.65 -17.81
C ASN A 348 15.37 5.76 -18.92
N ASN A 349 16.60 5.30 -18.69
CA ASN A 349 17.71 5.38 -19.63
C ASN A 349 18.48 4.04 -19.66
N SER A 350 18.70 3.49 -20.85
CA SER A 350 19.43 2.23 -21.05
C SER A 350 20.91 2.32 -20.64
N GLU A 351 21.54 3.48 -20.81
CA GLU A 351 22.90 3.75 -20.34
C GLU A 351 22.97 3.69 -18.81
N VAL A 352 21.99 4.30 -18.14
CA VAL A 352 21.87 4.22 -16.68
C VAL A 352 21.70 2.77 -16.24
N PHE A 353 20.83 2.01 -16.89
CA PHE A 353 20.65 0.58 -16.61
C PHE A 353 21.98 -0.19 -16.70
N LEU A 354 22.72 -0.03 -17.79
CA LEU A 354 23.99 -0.72 -18.04
C LEU A 354 25.12 -0.26 -17.11
N SER A 355 25.10 1.00 -16.65
CA SER A 355 26.14 1.57 -15.76
C SER A 355 26.25 0.86 -14.41
N TYR A 356 25.21 0.12 -14.00
CA TYR A 356 25.19 -0.73 -12.80
C TYR A 356 25.62 -2.18 -13.07
N GLY A 357 26.07 -2.49 -14.29
CA GLY A 357 26.38 -3.85 -14.73
C GLY A 357 25.14 -4.74 -14.88
N ASN A 358 23.93 -4.13 -14.91
CA ASN A 358 22.69 -4.88 -15.05
C ASN A 358 22.58 -5.47 -16.47
N LYS A 359 21.90 -6.62 -16.56
CA LYS A 359 21.60 -7.30 -17.82
C LYS A 359 20.10 -7.33 -18.02
N TRP A 360 19.62 -7.11 -19.25
CA TRP A 360 18.19 -7.20 -19.55
C TRP A 360 17.61 -8.59 -19.26
N SER A 361 18.43 -9.63 -19.40
CA SER A 361 18.08 -11.01 -19.01
C SER A 361 17.84 -11.19 -17.50
N ASP A 362 18.26 -10.23 -16.67
CA ASP A 362 18.03 -10.28 -15.23
C ASP A 362 16.70 -9.66 -14.80
N VAL A 363 16.01 -8.94 -15.69
CA VAL A 363 14.72 -8.31 -15.42
C VAL A 363 13.67 -9.40 -15.25
N VAL A 364 13.03 -9.43 -14.08
CA VAL A 364 11.88 -10.31 -13.85
C VAL A 364 10.60 -9.59 -14.27
N VAL A 365 9.71 -10.33 -14.91
CA VAL A 365 8.37 -9.84 -15.28
C VAL A 365 7.41 -10.21 -14.17
N VAL A 366 6.72 -9.23 -13.60
CA VAL A 366 5.77 -9.40 -12.49
C VAL A 366 4.40 -8.87 -12.87
N SER A 367 3.37 -9.23 -12.13
CA SER A 367 2.04 -8.65 -12.35
C SER A 367 2.04 -7.14 -12.07
N PRO A 368 1.15 -6.36 -12.71
CA PRO A 368 0.98 -4.95 -12.37
C PRO A 368 0.63 -4.70 -10.90
N LEU A 369 -0.05 -5.65 -10.23
CA LEU A 369 -0.39 -5.55 -8.82
C LEU A 369 0.87 -5.49 -7.93
N GLU A 370 1.85 -6.33 -8.21
CA GLU A 370 3.09 -6.41 -7.44
C GLU A 370 3.90 -5.12 -7.56
N ILE A 371 4.10 -4.62 -8.78
CA ILE A 371 4.92 -3.43 -8.99
C ILE A 371 4.25 -2.17 -8.43
N ASN A 372 2.91 -2.07 -8.54
CA ASN A 372 2.17 -0.89 -8.10
C ASN A 372 2.10 -0.78 -6.57
N ALA A 373 2.23 -1.90 -5.86
CA ALA A 373 2.27 -1.92 -4.39
C ALA A 373 3.62 -1.48 -3.81
N ILE A 374 4.69 -1.44 -4.61
CA ILE A 374 6.00 -0.96 -4.16
C ILE A 374 6.00 0.57 -4.22
N ALA A 375 6.31 1.25 -3.13
CA ALA A 375 6.38 2.71 -3.10
C ALA A 375 7.52 3.25 -3.99
N ASP A 376 7.32 4.42 -4.58
CA ASP A 376 8.34 5.04 -5.43
C ASP A 376 9.53 5.56 -4.62
N ASN A 377 10.72 5.35 -5.14
CA ASN A 377 11.93 6.00 -4.70
C ASN A 377 12.11 7.32 -5.45
N ASN A 378 11.68 8.41 -4.82
CA ASN A 378 11.78 9.76 -5.37
C ASN A 378 12.85 10.61 -4.69
N LEU A 379 13.64 10.05 -3.77
CA LEU A 379 14.73 10.75 -3.09
C LEU A 379 16.03 10.01 -3.36
N ILE A 380 17.02 10.74 -3.88
CA ILE A 380 18.29 10.17 -4.29
C ILE A 380 19.48 10.99 -3.79
N ARG A 381 20.63 10.34 -3.67
CA ARG A 381 21.93 10.97 -3.38
C ARG A 381 23.02 10.38 -4.26
N GLY A 382 23.91 11.24 -4.76
CA GLY A 382 25.10 10.81 -5.48
C GLY A 382 26.15 10.17 -4.57
N PRO A 383 27.19 9.56 -5.15
CA PRO A 383 28.32 9.06 -4.38
C PRO A 383 29.11 10.24 -3.79
N ASN A 384 29.44 10.16 -2.50
CA ASN A 384 30.19 11.18 -1.76
C ASN A 384 29.57 12.60 -1.78
N ASP A 385 28.29 12.74 -2.11
CA ASP A 385 27.58 14.01 -2.14
C ASP A 385 26.73 14.17 -0.86
N THR A 386 26.71 15.39 -0.32
CA THR A 386 25.82 15.77 0.79
C THR A 386 24.46 16.27 0.28
N LYS A 387 24.34 16.55 -1.02
CA LYS A 387 23.09 17.01 -1.63
C LYS A 387 22.11 15.85 -1.80
N ILE A 388 20.88 16.10 -1.35
CA ILE A 388 19.74 15.20 -1.58
C ILE A 388 18.90 15.82 -2.69
N TYR A 389 18.55 14.99 -3.66
CA TYR A 389 17.71 15.40 -4.77
C TYR A 389 16.35 14.69 -4.70
N LYS A 390 15.28 15.45 -4.95
CA LYS A 390 13.95 14.89 -5.25
C LYS A 390 13.85 14.65 -6.76
N LEU A 391 13.40 13.46 -7.14
CA LEU A 391 12.99 13.14 -8.51
C LEU A 391 11.53 13.52 -8.73
N GLU A 392 11.25 14.18 -9.84
CA GLU A 392 9.90 14.63 -10.19
C GLU A 392 9.69 14.57 -11.70
N ILE A 393 8.50 14.16 -12.13
CA ILE A 393 8.14 14.17 -13.55
C ILE A 393 7.69 15.59 -13.91
N GLN A 394 8.39 16.22 -14.85
CA GLN A 394 8.03 17.50 -15.43
C GLN A 394 8.14 17.40 -16.95
N ASN A 395 7.08 17.79 -17.67
CA ASN A 395 7.03 17.74 -19.14
C ASN A 395 7.43 16.36 -19.71
N ASN A 396 6.91 15.28 -19.12
CA ASN A 396 7.18 13.90 -19.52
C ASN A 396 8.65 13.45 -19.37
N SER A 397 9.47 14.22 -18.64
CA SER A 397 10.85 13.88 -18.29
C SER A 397 11.04 13.88 -16.78
N VAL A 398 11.94 13.04 -16.26
CA VAL A 398 12.27 13.01 -14.84
C VAL A 398 13.39 14.01 -14.58
N ILE A 399 13.12 15.02 -13.76
CA ILE A 399 14.11 16.00 -13.31
C ILE A 399 14.57 15.70 -11.89
N LYS A 400 15.77 16.19 -11.53
CA LYS A 400 16.26 16.20 -10.15
C LYS A 400 16.21 17.62 -9.59
N ARG A 401 15.67 17.77 -8.38
CA ARG A 401 15.57 19.06 -7.68
C ARG A 401 16.37 19.00 -6.39
N TRP A 402 17.33 19.90 -6.20
CA TRP A 402 18.14 19.91 -4.98
C TRP A 402 17.30 20.40 -3.79
N ILE A 403 17.26 19.60 -2.73
CA ILE A 403 16.71 19.99 -1.43
C ILE A 403 17.84 20.68 -0.66
N LYS A 404 17.74 22.00 -0.52
CA LYS A 404 18.88 22.80 -0.04
C LYS A 404 19.15 22.69 1.44
N THR A 405 18.11 22.54 2.25
CA THR A 405 18.22 22.58 3.70
C THR A 405 17.49 21.40 4.34
N VAL A 406 17.90 21.04 5.55
CA VAL A 406 17.21 20.03 6.38
C VAL A 406 15.80 20.52 6.76
N ASP A 407 15.60 21.83 6.87
CA ASP A 407 14.29 22.43 7.11
C ASP A 407 13.36 22.26 5.90
N ALA A 408 13.85 22.50 4.68
CA ALA A 408 13.13 22.18 3.45
C ALA A 408 12.76 20.69 3.42
N PHE A 409 13.71 19.82 3.78
CA PHE A 409 13.50 18.38 3.82
C PHE A 409 12.34 18.01 4.76
N SER A 410 12.37 18.53 5.99
CA SER A 410 11.40 18.23 7.03
C SER A 410 10.02 18.84 6.76
N ARG A 411 9.97 20.11 6.30
CA ARG A 411 8.72 20.81 5.97
C ARG A 411 7.96 20.15 4.81
N ASN A 412 8.68 19.54 3.86
CA ASN A 412 8.07 18.80 2.76
C ASN A 412 7.73 17.34 3.14
N GLY A 413 7.93 16.94 4.39
CA GLY A 413 7.58 15.61 4.89
C GLY A 413 8.48 14.48 4.37
N PHE A 414 9.60 14.79 3.74
CA PHE A 414 10.54 13.80 3.23
C PHE A 414 11.13 12.97 4.36
N LYS A 415 11.44 11.70 4.06
CA LYS A 415 11.95 10.75 5.05
C LYS A 415 13.35 10.30 4.67
N TRP A 416 14.25 10.32 5.66
CA TRP A 416 15.65 9.94 5.46
C TRP A 416 15.80 8.49 4.98
N ASN A 417 14.93 7.59 5.45
CA ASN A 417 14.89 6.18 5.03
C ASN A 417 14.37 5.97 3.59
N GLN A 418 13.90 7.02 2.92
CA GLN A 418 13.49 6.95 1.51
C GLN A 418 14.59 7.41 0.54
N ILE A 419 15.74 7.85 1.05
CA ILE A 419 16.88 8.28 0.21
C ILE A 419 17.63 7.05 -0.28
N ALA A 420 17.73 6.88 -1.60
CA ALA A 420 18.53 5.82 -2.21
C ALA A 420 19.85 6.37 -2.78
N PRO A 421 20.98 5.66 -2.62
CA PRO A 421 22.22 6.01 -3.28
C PRO A 421 22.15 5.68 -4.78
N VAL A 422 22.80 6.51 -5.58
CA VAL A 422 22.86 6.37 -7.04
C VAL A 422 24.27 6.62 -7.53
N ASN A 423 24.66 6.05 -8.67
CA ASN A 423 25.95 6.33 -9.28
C ASN A 423 25.92 7.68 -10.04
N THR A 424 27.10 8.16 -10.42
CA THR A 424 27.25 9.43 -11.13
C THR A 424 26.51 9.44 -12.47
N THR A 425 26.51 8.33 -13.21
CA THR A 425 25.82 8.20 -14.51
C THR A 425 24.32 8.46 -14.38
N GLU A 426 23.67 7.83 -13.40
CA GLU A 426 22.25 8.04 -13.13
C GLU A 426 21.96 9.45 -12.64
N LEU A 427 22.75 9.95 -11.69
CA LEU A 427 22.54 11.29 -11.18
C LEU A 427 22.60 12.32 -12.31
N ASN A 428 23.53 12.16 -13.26
CA ASN A 428 23.71 13.07 -14.39
C ASN A 428 22.66 12.91 -15.49
N ALA A 429 21.99 11.76 -15.57
CA ALA A 429 20.92 11.54 -16.54
C ALA A 429 19.66 12.38 -16.27
N TYR A 430 19.48 12.86 -15.02
CA TYR A 430 18.36 13.73 -14.66
C TYR A 430 18.73 15.22 -14.82
N PRO A 431 18.01 15.99 -15.65
CA PRO A 431 18.17 17.43 -15.73
C PRO A 431 17.94 18.10 -14.38
N LEU A 432 18.71 19.15 -14.07
CA LEU A 432 18.56 19.92 -12.85
C LEU A 432 17.36 20.87 -12.97
N GLY A 433 16.37 20.71 -12.09
CA GLY A 433 15.25 21.64 -11.93
C GLY A 433 15.50 22.67 -10.83
N ALA A 434 14.50 23.53 -10.60
CA ALA A 434 14.54 24.50 -9.50
C ALA A 434 14.72 23.82 -8.13
N ASN A 435 15.44 24.47 -7.22
CA ASN A 435 15.66 23.94 -5.88
C ASN A 435 14.35 23.83 -5.08
N ILE A 436 14.40 23.09 -3.99
CA ILE A 436 13.37 23.02 -2.95
C ILE A 436 13.98 23.68 -1.71
N GLU A 437 13.30 24.73 -1.20
CA GLU A 437 13.79 25.64 -0.15
C GLU A 437 13.04 25.47 1.19
#